data_AF-A0A6A5ARU2-F1
#
_entry.id   AF-A0A6A5ARU2-F1
#
_cell.length_a   1.000
_cell.length_b   1.000
_cell.length_c   1.000
_cell.angle_alpha   90.00
_cell.angle_beta   90.00
_cell.angle_gamma   90.00
#
_symmetry.space_group_name_H-M   'P 1'
#
loop_
_entity.id
_entity.type
_entity.pdbx_description
1 polymer ?
#
loop_
_entity_poly.entity_id
_entity_poly.type
_entity_poly.pdbx_seq_one_letter_code
_entity_poly.pdbx_strand_id
1 'polypeptide(L)'
;MNVSTVEWMAATCLHVVLKSHSRSLDWPAFVTAVYAAKYHGGGPSSAAQPSADELERVEHHVLSMEAALLDGLRYDISSTDPFAMLDACFRGGNLDDDNRAHKFGKRLVSDSLTATSLWTHFPVECLVVAVLYIASAAAVSANPNADMPPPPPYLPRLPRSHRHTFDAAVAPLLTLFEATRCTDL
;
A
#
# COMPACT_ATOMS: atom_id res chain seq x y z
N MET A 1 -5.18 -4.36 21.54
CA MET A 1 -5.46 -2.95 21.15
C MET A 1 -6.97 -2.84 20.97
N ASN A 2 -7.63 -1.82 21.52
CA ASN A 2 -9.08 -1.66 21.36
C ASN A 2 -9.40 -1.18 19.93
N VAL A 3 -10.46 -1.68 19.29
CA VAL A 3 -10.85 -1.34 17.91
C VAL A 3 -11.01 0.17 17.74
N SER A 4 -11.60 0.84 18.73
CA SER A 4 -11.77 2.30 18.74
C SER A 4 -10.46 3.06 18.68
N THR A 5 -9.38 2.52 19.27
CA THR A 5 -8.03 3.11 19.24
C THR A 5 -7.36 2.92 17.88
N VAL A 6 -7.62 1.79 17.20
CA VAL A 6 -7.04 1.50 15.88
C VAL A 6 -7.54 2.51 14.84
N GLU A 7 -8.84 2.81 14.83
CA GLU A 7 -9.43 3.79 13.91
C GLU A 7 -8.85 5.20 14.12
N TRP A 8 -8.68 5.61 15.38
CA TRP A 8 -8.07 6.91 15.69
C TRP A 8 -6.60 6.95 15.29
N MET A 9 -5.85 5.88 15.56
CA MET A 9 -4.47 5.77 15.10
C MET A 9 -4.38 5.83 13.57
N ALA A 10 -5.27 5.15 12.84
CA ALA A 10 -5.32 5.18 11.39
C ALA A 10 -5.59 6.60 10.85
N ALA A 11 -6.55 7.32 11.44
CA ALA A 11 -6.83 8.72 11.11
C ALA A 11 -5.62 9.62 11.39
N THR A 12 -4.94 9.44 12.53
CA THR A 12 -3.72 10.19 12.87
C THR A 12 -2.57 9.87 11.92
N CYS A 13 -2.35 8.61 11.55
CA CYS A 13 -1.37 8.23 10.53
C CYS A 13 -1.65 8.94 9.20
N LEU A 14 -2.91 8.93 8.75
CA LEU A 14 -3.31 9.61 7.52
C LEU A 14 -3.09 11.13 7.63
N HIS A 15 -3.43 11.75 8.77
CA HIS A 15 -3.17 13.16 9.02
C HIS A 15 -1.68 13.51 8.88
N VAL A 16 -0.79 12.74 9.54
CA VAL A 16 0.66 12.96 9.48
C VAL A 16 1.19 12.79 8.07
N VAL A 17 0.75 11.76 7.33
CA VAL A 17 1.14 11.55 5.93
C VAL A 17 0.68 12.70 5.05
N LEU A 18 -0.57 13.15 5.16
CA LEU A 18 -1.08 14.28 4.37
C LEU A 18 -0.34 15.58 4.73
N LYS A 19 -0.08 15.84 6.01
CA LYS A 19 0.66 17.02 6.47
C LYS A 19 2.11 17.04 5.98
N SER A 20 2.74 15.88 5.81
CA SER A 20 4.14 15.77 5.40
C SER A 20 4.34 15.71 3.89
N HIS A 21 3.40 15.12 3.15
CA HIS A 21 3.54 14.86 1.71
C HIS A 21 2.58 15.67 0.83
N SER A 22 1.51 16.25 1.38
CA SER A 22 0.60 17.13 0.64
C SER A 22 1.02 18.59 0.74
N ARG A 23 0.77 19.36 -0.32
CA ARG A 23 1.02 20.82 -0.34
C ARG A 23 -0.06 21.61 0.39
N SER A 24 -1.23 21.02 0.61
CA SER A 24 -2.36 21.61 1.32
C SER A 24 -3.34 20.54 1.78
N LEU A 25 -3.68 20.56 3.07
CA LEU A 25 -4.74 19.75 3.65
C LEU A 25 -5.87 20.67 4.10
N ASP A 26 -7.08 20.49 3.56
CA ASP A 26 -8.27 21.17 4.07
C ASP A 26 -8.72 20.48 5.37
N TRP A 27 -8.38 21.10 6.49
CA TRP A 27 -8.57 20.52 7.81
C TRP A 27 -10.04 20.26 8.15
N PRO A 28 -10.99 21.20 7.99
CA PRO A 28 -12.42 20.94 8.16
C PRO A 28 -12.95 19.77 7.34
N ALA A 29 -12.55 19.67 6.06
CA ALA A 29 -12.97 18.57 5.19
C ALA A 29 -12.41 17.23 5.68
N PHE A 30 -11.14 17.21 6.13
CA PHE A 30 -10.51 16.03 6.71
C PHE A 30 -11.24 15.54 7.96
N VAL A 31 -11.49 16.40 8.94
CA VAL A 31 -12.17 16.05 10.20
C VAL A 31 -13.59 15.54 9.93
N THR A 32 -14.30 16.18 9.00
CA THR A 32 -15.64 15.74 8.57
C THR A 32 -15.60 14.35 7.94
N ALA A 33 -14.61 14.07 7.11
CA ALA A 33 -14.42 12.75 6.49
C ALA A 33 -14.10 11.67 7.54
N VAL A 34 -13.24 11.97 8.53
CA VAL A 34 -12.93 11.07 9.64
C VAL A 34 -14.17 10.77 10.48
N TYR A 35 -14.97 11.79 10.79
CA TYR A 35 -16.26 11.62 11.50
C TYR A 35 -17.19 10.68 10.73
N ALA A 36 -17.40 10.94 9.44
CA ALA A 36 -18.27 10.12 8.61
C ALA A 36 -17.77 8.67 8.48
N ALA A 37 -16.45 8.46 8.34
CA ALA A 37 -15.87 7.14 8.27
C ALA A 37 -16.09 6.35 9.57
N LYS A 38 -15.90 7.01 10.74
CA LYS A 38 -16.00 6.37 12.05
C LYS A 38 -17.43 6.04 12.45
N TYR A 39 -18.38 6.94 12.21
CA TYR A 39 -19.74 6.81 12.73
C TYR A 39 -20.77 6.35 11.69
N HIS A 40 -20.49 6.51 10.39
CA HIS A 40 -21.45 6.20 9.33
C HIS A 40 -20.97 5.08 8.37
N GLY A 41 -19.80 4.49 8.63
CA GLY A 41 -19.32 3.33 7.87
C GLY A 41 -19.08 3.58 6.38
N GLY A 42 -18.83 4.84 5.97
CA GLY A 42 -18.48 5.20 4.59
C GLY A 42 -19.63 5.13 3.57
N GLY A 43 -20.88 4.91 3.98
CA GLY A 43 -22.04 4.83 3.08
C GLY A 43 -22.65 6.20 2.74
N PRO A 44 -23.14 6.42 1.50
CA PRO A 44 -23.88 7.61 1.13
C PRO A 44 -25.32 7.46 1.63
N SER A 45 -25.55 7.71 2.92
CA SER A 45 -26.91 7.61 3.48
C SER A 45 -27.12 8.67 4.53
N SER A 46 -27.74 9.78 4.11
CA SER A 46 -28.59 10.67 4.93
C SER A 46 -28.11 10.94 6.36
N ALA A 47 -26.81 11.09 6.57
CA ALA A 47 -26.31 11.36 7.89
C ALA A 47 -26.50 12.84 8.22
N ALA A 48 -27.01 13.13 9.41
CA ALA A 48 -27.07 14.49 9.93
C ALA A 48 -25.65 15.09 9.90
N GLN A 49 -25.53 16.38 9.54
CA GLN A 49 -24.25 17.06 9.61
C GLN A 49 -23.73 17.01 11.05
N PRO A 50 -22.43 16.72 11.26
CA PRO A 50 -21.86 16.72 12.60
C PRO A 50 -21.97 18.11 13.22
N SER A 51 -22.29 18.14 14.50
CA SER A 51 -22.25 19.37 15.29
C SER A 51 -20.81 19.86 15.48
N ALA A 52 -20.64 21.14 15.83
CA ALA A 52 -19.33 21.72 16.11
C ALA A 52 -18.61 20.96 17.25
N ASP A 53 -19.33 20.64 18.32
CA ASP A 53 -18.79 19.88 19.46
C ASP A 53 -18.33 18.46 19.08
N GLU A 54 -19.01 17.82 18.12
CA GLU A 54 -18.61 16.50 17.63
C GLU A 54 -17.33 16.58 16.79
N LEU A 55 -17.21 17.60 15.93
CA LEU A 55 -16.00 17.85 15.16
C LEU A 55 -14.82 18.18 16.09
N GLU A 56 -15.02 19.01 17.12
CA GLU A 56 -13.97 19.34 18.10
C GLU A 56 -13.45 18.09 18.83
N ARG A 57 -14.33 17.13 19.16
CA ARG A 57 -13.90 15.85 19.76
C ARG A 57 -13.07 15.01 18.80
N VAL A 58 -13.43 14.97 17.51
CA VAL A 58 -12.66 14.26 16.48
C VAL A 58 -11.27 14.89 16.34
N GLU A 59 -11.21 16.22 16.27
CA GLU A 59 -9.94 16.96 16.23
C GLU A 59 -9.06 16.64 17.42
N HIS A 60 -9.62 16.75 18.64
CA HIS A 60 -8.90 16.45 19.86
C HIS A 60 -8.36 15.02 19.86
N HIS A 61 -9.13 14.03 19.43
CA HIS A 61 -8.67 12.64 19.34
C HIS A 61 -7.51 12.46 18.35
N VAL A 62 -7.65 12.99 17.12
CA VAL A 62 -6.61 12.88 16.10
C VAL A 62 -5.29 13.52 16.58
N LEU A 63 -5.38 14.73 17.13
CA LEU A 63 -4.21 15.49 17.58
C LEU A 63 -3.57 14.90 18.85
N SER A 64 -4.37 14.37 19.78
CA SER A 64 -3.86 13.78 21.03
C SER A 64 -2.94 12.58 20.80
N MET A 65 -3.07 11.89 19.66
CA MET A 65 -2.27 10.72 19.31
C MET A 65 -1.05 11.06 18.44
N GLU A 66 -0.97 12.29 17.88
CA GLU A 66 0.07 12.68 16.93
C GLU A 66 1.48 12.58 17.54
N ALA A 67 1.67 13.11 18.76
CA ALA A 67 2.97 13.09 19.43
C ALA A 67 3.44 11.65 19.68
N ALA A 68 2.59 10.80 20.24
CA ALA A 68 2.92 9.40 20.51
C ALA A 68 3.22 8.61 19.22
N LEU A 69 2.51 8.92 18.12
CA LEU A 69 2.80 8.33 16.81
C LEU A 69 4.19 8.75 16.31
N LEU A 70 4.47 10.06 16.30
CA LEU A 70 5.75 10.58 15.81
C LEU A 70 6.93 10.08 16.64
N ASP A 71 6.78 10.00 17.97
CA ASP A 71 7.78 9.41 18.86
C ASP A 71 8.02 7.93 18.53
N GLY A 72 6.95 7.18 18.28
CA GLY A 72 7.02 5.77 17.85
C GLY A 72 7.75 5.59 16.51
N LEU A 73 7.54 6.52 15.58
CA LEU A 73 8.24 6.58 14.30
C LEU A 73 9.64 7.18 14.41
N ARG A 74 10.06 7.67 15.59
CA ARG A 74 11.31 8.44 15.78
C ARG A 74 11.41 9.63 14.83
N TYR A 75 10.27 10.24 14.51
CA TYR A 75 10.14 11.30 13.51
C TYR A 75 10.62 10.92 12.11
N ASP A 76 10.84 9.63 11.82
CA ASP A 76 11.13 9.15 10.49
C ASP A 76 9.82 8.96 9.70
N ILE A 77 9.42 10.06 9.06
CA ILE A 77 8.26 10.14 8.17
C ILE A 77 8.67 9.94 6.69
N SER A 78 9.95 9.64 6.44
CA SER A 78 10.41 9.33 5.10
C SER A 78 9.90 7.94 4.73
N SER A 79 9.12 7.86 3.66
CA SER A 79 8.63 6.58 3.16
C SER A 79 8.95 6.47 1.67
N THR A 80 9.50 5.33 1.28
CA THR A 80 9.64 4.97 -0.12
C THR A 80 8.27 4.55 -0.63
N ASP A 81 7.71 5.28 -1.60
CA ASP A 81 6.44 4.90 -2.23
C ASP A 81 6.65 3.65 -3.11
N PRO A 82 6.07 2.48 -2.74
CA PRO A 82 6.25 1.25 -3.52
C PRO A 82 5.62 1.34 -4.91
N PHE A 83 4.57 2.14 -5.11
CA PHE A 83 3.95 2.32 -6.41
C PHE A 83 4.83 3.15 -7.34
N ALA A 84 5.41 4.25 -6.84
CA ALA A 84 6.36 5.05 -7.60
C ALA A 84 7.60 4.23 -8.00
N MET A 85 8.11 3.40 -7.10
CA MET A 85 9.26 2.54 -7.40
C MET A 85 8.91 1.45 -8.42
N LEU A 86 7.75 0.80 -8.28
CA LEU A 86 7.24 -0.15 -9.27
C LEU A 86 7.12 0.52 -10.65
N ASP A 87 6.51 1.70 -10.71
CA ASP A 87 6.36 2.48 -11.94
C ASP A 87 7.72 2.85 -12.56
N ALA A 88 8.71 3.20 -11.75
CA ALA A 88 10.06 3.50 -12.22
C ALA A 88 10.75 2.27 -12.83
N CYS A 89 10.59 1.09 -12.22
CA CYS A 89 11.13 -0.16 -12.77
C CYS A 89 10.54 -0.48 -14.15
N PHE A 90 9.22 -0.38 -14.30
CA PHE A 90 8.58 -0.62 -15.61
C PHE A 90 8.91 0.48 -16.63
N ARG A 91 8.98 1.77 -16.23
CA ARG A 91 9.44 2.86 -17.14
C ARG A 91 10.85 2.65 -17.67
N GLY A 92 11.72 2.00 -16.89
CA GLY A 92 13.07 1.63 -17.30
C GLY A 92 13.15 0.53 -18.35
N GLY A 93 12.05 -0.18 -18.65
CA GLY A 93 11.97 -1.18 -19.70
C GLY A 93 10.67 -1.08 -20.47
N ASN A 94 10.71 -0.46 -21.67
CA ASN A 94 9.63 -0.33 -22.65
C ASN A 94 8.22 -0.77 -22.18
N LEU A 95 7.54 0.12 -21.44
CA LEU A 95 6.24 -0.10 -20.78
C LEU A 95 5.14 -0.70 -21.66
N ASP A 96 5.17 -0.39 -22.96
CA ASP A 96 4.11 -0.73 -23.89
C ASP A 96 3.95 -2.25 -24.09
N ASP A 97 5.02 -3.02 -23.87
CA ASP A 97 5.03 -4.47 -24.10
C ASP A 97 4.44 -5.28 -22.92
N ASP A 98 4.37 -4.72 -21.71
CA ASP A 98 4.03 -5.49 -20.50
C ASP A 98 3.03 -4.83 -19.53
N ASN A 99 2.02 -4.15 -20.10
CA ASN A 99 0.94 -3.50 -19.37
C ASN A 99 0.17 -4.47 -18.43
N ARG A 100 0.14 -5.77 -18.75
CA ARG A 100 -0.49 -6.80 -17.89
C ARG A 100 0.31 -7.04 -16.62
N ALA A 101 1.63 -7.25 -16.72
CA ALA A 101 2.48 -7.38 -15.53
C ALA A 101 2.42 -6.12 -14.67
N HIS A 102 2.40 -4.94 -15.28
CA HIS A 102 2.29 -3.68 -14.54
C HIS A 102 1.01 -3.59 -13.71
N LYS A 103 -0.15 -3.90 -14.31
CA LYS A 103 -1.44 -3.92 -13.61
C LYS A 103 -1.47 -4.96 -12.48
N PHE A 104 -0.99 -6.18 -12.76
CA PHE A 104 -0.91 -7.22 -11.73
C PHE A 104 -0.01 -6.80 -10.57
N GLY A 105 1.15 -6.19 -10.88
CA GLY A 105 2.06 -5.67 -9.87
C GLY A 105 1.41 -4.63 -8.98
N LYS A 106 0.70 -3.64 -9.56
CA LYS A 106 -0.03 -2.62 -8.79
C LYS A 106 -1.08 -3.23 -7.86
N ARG A 107 -1.85 -4.19 -8.35
CA ARG A 107 -2.84 -4.91 -7.53
C ARG A 107 -2.16 -5.66 -6.38
N LEU A 108 -1.08 -6.39 -6.64
CA LEU A 108 -0.36 -7.14 -5.61
C LEU A 108 0.28 -6.23 -4.55
N VAL A 109 0.80 -5.05 -4.92
CA VAL A 109 1.25 -4.05 -3.94
C VAL A 109 0.09 -3.61 -3.04
N SER A 110 -1.05 -3.24 -3.64
CA SER A 110 -2.25 -2.81 -2.89
C SER A 110 -2.76 -3.90 -1.94
N ASP A 111 -2.89 -5.12 -2.44
CA ASP A 111 -3.41 -6.25 -1.66
C ASP A 111 -2.44 -6.60 -0.53
N SER A 112 -1.13 -6.59 -0.77
CA SER A 112 -0.15 -6.92 0.27
C SER A 112 -0.03 -5.86 1.36
N LEU A 113 -0.22 -4.58 1.04
CA LEU A 113 -0.25 -3.48 2.03
C LEU A 113 -1.41 -3.64 3.01
N THR A 114 -2.54 -4.18 2.55
CA THR A 114 -3.76 -4.32 3.36
C THR A 114 -3.86 -5.68 4.05
N ALA A 115 -3.43 -6.75 3.39
CA ALA A 115 -3.63 -8.12 3.86
C ALA A 115 -2.44 -8.70 4.64
N THR A 116 -1.27 -8.04 4.63
CA THR A 116 -0.05 -8.62 5.20
C THR A 116 0.76 -7.63 6.03
N SER A 117 1.60 -8.14 6.92
CA SER A 117 2.60 -7.37 7.66
C SER A 117 3.98 -7.36 6.98
N LEU A 118 4.09 -7.80 5.71
CA LEU A 118 5.40 -7.94 5.05
C LEU A 118 6.19 -6.63 4.99
N TRP A 119 5.48 -5.53 4.80
CA TRP A 119 6.02 -4.18 4.71
C TRP A 119 6.70 -3.69 6.00
N THR A 120 6.45 -4.34 7.13
CA THR A 120 7.15 -4.04 8.40
C THR A 120 8.36 -4.95 8.64
N HIS A 121 8.55 -5.99 7.83
CA HIS A 121 9.60 -7.00 8.02
C HIS A 121 10.67 -6.97 6.93
N PHE A 122 10.33 -6.47 5.74
CA PHE A 122 11.22 -6.43 4.59
C PHE A 122 11.37 -5.00 4.05
N PRO A 123 12.55 -4.64 3.52
CA PRO A 123 12.73 -3.39 2.80
C PRO A 123 11.77 -3.28 1.61
N VAL A 124 11.31 -2.07 1.32
CA VAL A 124 10.36 -1.78 0.23
C VAL A 124 10.92 -2.22 -1.13
N GLU A 125 12.23 -2.05 -1.33
CA GLU A 125 12.96 -2.50 -2.54
C GLU A 125 12.86 -4.00 -2.73
N CYS A 126 13.02 -4.78 -1.65
CA CYS A 126 12.93 -6.23 -1.70
C CYS A 126 11.52 -6.68 -2.12
N LEU A 127 10.49 -6.05 -1.55
CA LEU A 127 9.09 -6.38 -1.84
C LEU A 127 8.70 -5.98 -3.26
N VAL A 128 9.09 -4.81 -3.73
CA VAL A 128 8.82 -4.38 -5.12
C VAL A 128 9.52 -5.31 -6.12
N VAL A 129 10.76 -5.73 -5.84
CA VAL A 129 11.43 -6.71 -6.71
C VAL A 129 10.69 -8.04 -6.70
N ALA A 130 10.25 -8.54 -5.55
CA ALA A 130 9.42 -9.75 -5.48
C ALA A 130 8.12 -9.62 -6.29
N VAL A 131 7.43 -8.49 -6.17
CA VAL A 131 6.22 -8.18 -6.94
C VAL A 131 6.51 -8.17 -8.45
N LEU A 132 7.60 -7.55 -8.90
CA LEU A 132 8.00 -7.54 -10.31
C LEU A 132 8.16 -8.95 -10.85
N TYR A 133 8.91 -9.80 -10.15
CA TYR A 133 9.13 -11.19 -10.55
C TYR A 133 7.81 -11.99 -10.63
N ILE A 134 6.94 -11.87 -9.62
CA ILE A 134 5.64 -12.57 -9.60
C ILE A 134 4.74 -12.07 -10.74
N ALA A 135 4.66 -10.76 -10.94
CA ALA A 135 3.78 -10.15 -11.93
C ALA A 135 4.22 -10.46 -13.36
N SER A 136 5.52 -10.41 -13.65
CA SER A 136 6.07 -10.81 -14.96
C SER A 136 5.83 -12.30 -15.22
N ALA A 137 6.05 -13.17 -14.23
CA ALA A 137 5.78 -14.60 -14.38
C ALA A 137 4.28 -14.87 -14.65
N ALA A 138 3.38 -14.21 -13.90
CA ALA A 138 1.95 -14.33 -14.09
C ALA A 138 1.48 -13.88 -15.47
N ALA A 139 2.03 -12.78 -15.99
CA ALA A 139 1.72 -12.26 -17.32
C ALA A 139 2.15 -13.23 -18.43
N VAL A 140 3.32 -13.87 -18.30
CA VAL A 140 3.80 -14.91 -19.23
C VAL A 140 2.89 -16.14 -19.17
N SER A 141 2.57 -16.66 -17.98
CA SER A 141 1.71 -17.84 -17.84
C SER A 141 0.29 -17.64 -18.34
N ALA A 142 -0.19 -16.40 -18.43
CA ALA A 142 -1.51 -16.09 -18.98
C ALA A 142 -1.57 -16.17 -20.52
N ASN A 143 -0.44 -16.30 -21.21
CA ASN A 143 -0.39 -16.45 -22.66
C ASN A 143 0.01 -17.89 -23.06
N PRO A 144 -0.95 -18.78 -23.36
CA PRO A 144 -0.68 -20.20 -23.59
C PRO A 144 0.13 -20.50 -24.87
N ASN A 145 0.31 -19.50 -25.75
CA ASN A 145 1.03 -19.63 -27.02
C ASN A 145 2.41 -18.94 -27.03
N ALA A 146 2.85 -18.37 -25.90
CA ALA A 146 4.15 -17.75 -25.81
C ALA A 146 5.22 -18.80 -25.46
N ASP A 147 6.19 -19.01 -26.35
CA ASP A 147 7.49 -19.57 -25.95
C ASP A 147 8.02 -18.76 -24.77
N MET A 148 8.59 -19.43 -23.76
CA MET A 148 9.04 -18.78 -22.52
C MET A 148 9.96 -17.60 -22.88
N PRO A 149 9.49 -16.33 -22.79
CA PRO A 149 10.27 -15.21 -23.27
C PRO A 149 11.45 -15.02 -22.32
N PRO A 150 12.57 -14.45 -22.80
CA PRO A 150 13.64 -14.05 -21.89
C PRO A 150 13.07 -13.11 -20.81
N PRO A 151 13.61 -13.17 -19.57
CA PRO A 151 13.13 -12.33 -18.49
C PRO A 151 13.17 -10.85 -18.94
N PRO A 152 12.11 -10.07 -18.65
CA PRO A 152 12.08 -8.67 -19.06
C PRO A 152 13.32 -7.90 -18.62
N PRO A 153 13.82 -6.96 -19.45
CA PRO A 153 15.08 -6.26 -19.19
C PRO A 153 15.05 -5.40 -17.91
N TYR A 154 13.86 -5.04 -17.44
CA TYR A 154 13.64 -4.32 -16.19
C TYR A 154 13.77 -5.20 -14.94
N LEU A 155 13.78 -6.54 -15.05
CA LEU A 155 13.92 -7.42 -13.90
C LEU A 155 15.36 -7.38 -13.38
N PRO A 156 15.58 -6.96 -12.12
CA PRO A 156 16.93 -6.86 -11.57
C PRO A 156 17.52 -8.24 -11.34
N ARG A 157 18.78 -8.44 -11.74
CA ARG A 157 19.49 -9.70 -11.46
C ARG A 157 19.76 -9.83 -9.97
N LEU A 158 19.12 -10.80 -9.33
CA LEU A 158 19.29 -11.09 -7.90
C LEU A 158 20.65 -11.78 -7.63
N PRO A 159 21.54 -11.15 -6.84
CA PRO A 159 22.76 -11.81 -6.37
C PRO A 159 22.42 -13.01 -5.48
N ARG A 160 23.26 -14.05 -5.50
CA ARG A 160 23.07 -15.25 -4.65
C ARG A 160 22.94 -14.91 -3.16
N SER A 161 23.64 -13.88 -2.69
CA SER A 161 23.60 -13.42 -1.30
C SER A 161 22.23 -12.91 -0.85
N HIS A 162 21.41 -12.40 -1.78
CA HIS A 162 20.09 -11.83 -1.47
C HIS A 162 18.95 -12.83 -1.71
N ARG A 163 19.26 -14.02 -2.24
CA ARG A 163 18.24 -14.99 -2.64
C ARG A 163 17.40 -15.49 -1.48
N HIS A 164 18.02 -15.78 -0.33
CA HIS A 164 17.29 -16.23 0.85
C HIS A 164 16.25 -15.20 1.33
N THR A 165 16.64 -13.92 1.43
CA THR A 165 15.73 -12.84 1.84
C THR A 165 14.62 -12.62 0.81
N PHE A 166 14.96 -12.69 -0.47
CA PHE A 166 13.99 -12.62 -1.55
C PHE A 166 12.97 -13.77 -1.48
N ASP A 167 13.43 -15.01 -1.34
CA ASP A 167 12.56 -16.20 -1.26
C ASP A 167 11.61 -16.11 -0.05
N ALA A 168 12.10 -15.61 1.09
CA ALA A 168 11.29 -15.37 2.29
C ALA A 168 10.20 -14.30 2.09
N ALA A 169 10.45 -13.29 1.25
CA ALA A 169 9.47 -12.26 0.90
C ALA A 169 8.48 -12.74 -0.18
N VAL A 170 8.94 -13.57 -1.13
CA VAL A 170 8.13 -14.09 -2.23
C VAL A 170 7.06 -15.07 -1.78
N ALA A 171 7.39 -16.01 -0.88
CA ALA A 171 6.46 -17.04 -0.44
C ALA A 171 5.09 -16.50 0.04
N PRO A 172 5.02 -15.53 0.97
CA PRO A 172 3.74 -14.96 1.41
C PRO A 172 3.05 -14.12 0.34
N LEU A 173 3.80 -13.45 -0.55
CA LEU A 173 3.23 -12.72 -1.70
C LEU A 173 2.59 -13.67 -2.71
N LEU A 174 3.19 -14.84 -2.95
CA LEU A 174 2.61 -15.88 -3.80
C LEU A 174 1.32 -16.44 -3.19
N THR A 175 1.31 -16.72 -1.89
CA THR A 175 0.08 -17.16 -1.20
C THR A 175 -1.05 -16.15 -1.36
N LEU A 176 -0.73 -14.85 -1.22
CA LEU A 176 -1.71 -13.78 -1.42
C LEU A 176 -2.17 -13.70 -2.88
N PHE A 177 -1.23 -13.76 -3.82
CA PHE A 177 -1.51 -13.73 -5.26
C PHE A 177 -2.41 -14.89 -5.68
N GLU A 178 -2.16 -16.11 -5.20
CA GLU A 178 -2.99 -17.28 -5.49
C GLU A 178 -4.40 -17.13 -4.92
N ALA A 179 -4.52 -16.65 -3.68
CA ALA A 179 -5.81 -16.42 -3.04
C ALA A 179 -6.66 -15.38 -3.80
N THR A 180 -6.05 -14.31 -4.31
CA THR A 180 -6.77 -13.28 -5.10
C THR A 180 -7.07 -13.74 -6.51
N ARG A 181 -6.20 -14.55 -7.14
CA ARG A 181 -6.48 -15.13 -8.47
C ARG A 181 -7.69 -16.06 -8.47
N CYS A 182 -7.95 -16.76 -7.37
CA CYS A 182 -9.15 -17.58 -7.19
C CYS A 182 -10.46 -16.77 -7.14
N THR A 183 -10.39 -15.46 -6.92
CA THR A 183 -11.59 -14.57 -6.87
C THR A 183 -11.91 -13.90 -8.21
N ASP A 184 -11.02 -13.99 -9.20
CA ASP A 184 -11.19 -13.43 -10.54
C ASP A 184 -11.61 -14.49 -11.59
N LEU A 185 -11.93 -15.73 -11.17
CA LEU A 185 -12.47 -16.85 -11.97
C LEU A 185 -13.92 -17.14 -11.58
#